data_AF-A0A060BLS5-F1
#
_entry.id   AF-A0A060BLS5-F1
#
_cell.length_a   1.000
_cell.length_b   1.000
_cell.length_c   1.000
_cell.angle_alpha   90.00
_cell.angle_beta   90.00
_cell.angle_gamma   90.00
#
_symmetry.space_group_name_H-M   'P 1'
#
loop_
_entity.id
_entity.type
_entity.pdbx_description
1 polymer ?
#
loop_
_entity_poly.entity_id
_entity_poly.type
_entity_poly.pdbx_seq_one_letter_code
_entity_poly.pdbx_strand_id
1 'polypeptide(L)' 'AMLGFSREEISDMYDEIVDFAELEEFMNQKLKNYSSGMQVRLAFSVAIKARGDVLVLDEVLAVGDESFQR' A
#
# COMPACT_ATOMS: atom_id res chain seq x y z
N ALA A 1 11.65 -10.42 10.15
CA ALA A 1 11.09 -10.52 8.79
C ALA A 1 9.62 -10.13 8.88
N MET A 2 9.14 -9.31 7.94
CA MET A 2 7.71 -9.00 7.79
C MET A 2 7.29 -9.53 6.43
N LEU A 3 6.18 -10.27 6.36
CA LEU A 3 5.67 -10.87 5.11
C LEU A 3 6.70 -11.72 4.33
N GLY A 4 7.71 -12.28 5.01
CA GLY A 4 8.78 -13.05 4.37
C GLY A 4 9.97 -12.22 3.88
N PHE A 5 9.90 -10.89 3.95
CA PHE A 5 10.99 -9.99 3.55
C PHE A 5 11.94 -9.66 4.70
N SER A 6 13.21 -9.54 4.34
CA SER A 6 14.25 -8.90 5.14
C SER A 6 14.00 -7.40 5.28
N ARG A 7 14.70 -6.76 6.22
CA ARG A 7 14.60 -5.29 6.38
C ARG A 7 15.14 -4.54 5.17
N GLU A 8 16.14 -5.09 4.51
CA GLU A 8 16.79 -4.49 3.34
C GLU A 8 15.83 -4.51 2.16
N GLU A 9 15.19 -5.65 1.88
CA GLU A 9 14.14 -5.76 0.85
C GLU A 9 12.95 -4.83 1.12
N ILE A 10 12.52 -4.69 2.39
CA ILE A 10 11.46 -3.74 2.74
C ILE A 10 11.90 -2.30 2.48
N SER A 11 13.16 -1.97 2.79
CA SER A 11 13.73 -0.63 2.56
C SER A 11 13.76 -0.32 1.07
N ASP A 12 14.14 -1.29 0.23
CA ASP A 12 14.23 -1.11 -1.22
C ASP A 12 12.85 -0.92 -1.87
N MET A 13 11.80 -1.55 -1.32
CA MET A 13 10.43 -1.38 -1.81
C MET A 13 9.71 -0.15 -1.24
N TYR A 14 10.23 0.46 -0.16
CA TYR A 14 9.50 1.46 0.60
C TYR A 14 9.09 2.66 -0.26
N ASP A 15 10.03 3.28 -0.96
CA ASP A 15 9.76 4.48 -1.77
C ASP A 15 8.73 4.18 -2.88
N GLU A 16 8.83 3.01 -3.51
CA GLU A 16 7.87 2.59 -4.54
C GLU A 16 6.47 2.30 -3.99
N ILE A 17 6.35 1.83 -2.74
CA ILE A 17 5.06 1.63 -2.07
C ILE A 17 4.42 2.98 -1.77
N VAL A 18 5.21 3.94 -1.26
CA VAL A 18 4.71 5.26 -0.87
C VAL A 18 4.27 6.06 -2.09
N ASP A 19 5.07 6.05 -3.17
CA ASP A 19 4.77 6.69 -4.45
C ASP A 19 3.47 6.13 -5.07
N PHE A 20 3.36 4.81 -5.15
CA PHE A 20 2.14 4.17 -5.67
C PHE A 20 0.90 4.43 -4.80
N ALA A 21 1.10 4.61 -3.49
CA ALA A 21 0.03 4.97 -2.58
C ALA A 21 -0.35 6.46 -2.67
N GLU A 22 0.46 7.34 -3.27
CA GLU A 22 0.41 8.82 -3.22
C GLU A 22 0.21 9.35 -1.77
N LEU A 23 1.03 8.87 -0.83
CA LEU A 23 0.93 9.18 0.61
C LEU A 23 2.20 9.80 1.22
N GLU A 24 3.11 10.33 0.42
CA GLU A 24 4.42 10.87 0.82
C GLU A 24 4.30 11.83 2.02
N GLU A 25 3.35 12.77 1.95
CA GLU A 25 3.14 13.79 2.99
C GLU A 25 2.51 13.23 4.28
N PHE A 26 1.97 12.02 4.22
CA PHE A 26 1.23 11.38 5.31
C PHE A 26 2.02 10.29 6.04
N MET A 27 3.19 9.88 5.51
CA MET A 27 3.98 8.77 6.07
C MET A 27 4.43 8.97 7.52
N ASN A 28 4.59 10.23 7.95
CA ASN A 28 4.94 10.57 9.34
C ASN A 28 3.73 10.63 10.29
N GLN A 29 2.51 10.49 9.77
CA GLN A 29 1.29 10.50 10.57
C GLN A 29 0.97 9.09 11.09
N LYS A 30 0.26 9.02 12.23
CA LYS A 30 -0.21 7.74 12.76
C LYS A 30 -1.30 7.18 11.85
N LEU A 31 -1.27 5.87 11.59
CA LEU A 31 -2.25 5.17 10.73
C LEU A 31 -3.72 5.44 11.12
N LYS A 32 -4.02 5.63 12.41
CA LYS A 32 -5.37 5.98 12.89
C LYS A 32 -5.91 7.33 12.38
N ASN A 33 -5.04 8.19 11.86
CA ASN A 33 -5.40 9.48 11.27
C ASN A 33 -5.60 9.39 9.75
N TYR A 34 -5.34 8.22 9.15
CA TYR A 34 -5.54 7.99 7.73
C TYR A 34 -7.03 7.80 7.50
N SER A 35 -7.56 8.35 6.41
CA SER A 35 -8.92 8.02 5.98
C SER A 35 -9.00 6.54 5.58
N SER A 36 -10.22 6.00 5.52
CA SER A 36 -10.42 4.62 5.04
C SER A 36 -9.82 4.40 3.64
N GLY A 37 -9.93 5.40 2.75
CA GLY A 37 -9.33 5.34 1.41
C GLY A 37 -7.80 5.30 1.44
N MET A 38 -7.16 6.13 2.27
CA MET A 38 -5.70 6.12 2.42
C MET A 38 -5.19 4.77 2.97
N GLN A 39 -5.91 4.19 3.94
CA GLN A 39 -5.55 2.88 4.50
C GLN A 39 -5.64 1.79 3.43
N VAL A 40 -6.70 1.79 2.62
CA VAL A 40 -6.85 0.80 1.55
C VAL A 40 -5.82 0.99 0.45
N ARG A 41 -5.54 2.22 0.03
CA ARG A 41 -4.48 2.53 -0.94
C ARG A 41 -3.11 2.03 -0.45
N LEU A 42 -2.75 2.29 0.80
CA LEU A 42 -1.49 1.80 1.37
C LEU A 42 -1.44 0.27 1.42
N ALA A 43 -2.51 -0.38 1.89
CA ALA A 43 -2.58 -1.84 1.95
C ALA A 43 -2.46 -2.48 0.56
N PHE A 44 -3.13 -1.90 -0.44
CA PHE A 44 -3.07 -2.34 -1.83
C PHE A 44 -1.66 -2.16 -2.42
N SER A 45 -1.02 -1.01 -2.16
CA SER A 45 0.35 -0.71 -2.60
C SER A 45 1.35 -1.74 -2.07
N VAL A 46 1.25 -2.07 -0.77
CA VAL A 46 2.07 -3.13 -0.14
C VAL A 46 1.79 -4.49 -0.78
N ALA A 47 0.53 -4.84 -1.01
CA ALA A 47 0.15 -6.14 -1.56
C ALA A 47 0.66 -6.36 -2.99
N ILE A 48 0.61 -5.32 -3.84
CA ILE A 48 1.17 -5.36 -5.21
C ILE A 48 2.68 -5.51 -5.18
N LYS A 49 3.38 -4.79 -4.28
CA LYS A 49 4.85 -4.85 -4.19
C LYS A 49 5.36 -6.14 -3.57
N ALA A 50 4.59 -6.78 -2.71
CA ALA A 50 4.94 -8.07 -2.11
C ALA A 50 5.02 -9.23 -3.13
N ARG A 51 4.62 -9.04 -4.41
CA ARG A 51 4.81 -10.02 -5.51
C ARG A 51 4.46 -11.47 -5.13
N GLY A 52 3.30 -11.67 -4.53
CA GLY A 52 2.79 -13.02 -4.29
C GLY A 52 2.42 -13.72 -5.60
N ASP A 53 2.53 -15.06 -5.64
CA ASP A 53 2.11 -15.86 -6.81
C ASP A 53 0.61 -15.71 -7.12
N VAL A 54 -0.20 -15.51 -6.07
CA VAL A 54 -1.64 -15.27 -6.15
C VAL A 54 -2.01 -14.15 -5.20
N LEU A 55 -2.68 -13.12 -5.73
CA LEU A 55 -3.23 -12.01 -4.96
C LEU A 55 -4.76 -12.12 -4.94
N VAL A 56 -5.34 -12.22 -3.74
CA VAL A 56 -6.80 -12.22 -3.55
C VAL A 56 -7.21 -10.86 -3.01
N LEU A 57 -8.15 -10.23 -3.69
CA LEU A 57 -8.68 -8.92 -3.36
C LEU A 57 -10.19 -9.03 -3.22
N ASP A 58 -10.72 -8.68 -2.05
CA ASP A 58 -12.15 -8.67 -1.79
C ASP A 58 -12.61 -7.25 -1.47
N GLU A 59 -13.55 -6.74 -2.26
CA GLU A 59 -14.18 -5.40 -2.13
C GLU A 59 -13.23 -4.18 -2.10
N VAL A 60 -11.96 -4.35 -2.48
CA VAL A 60 -10.90 -3.33 -2.36
C VAL A 60 -11.03 -2.17 -3.36
N LEU A 61 -11.77 -2.37 -4.46
CA LEU A 61 -11.87 -1.41 -5.58
C LEU A 61 -12.98 -0.36 -5.39
N ALA A 62 -13.89 -0.57 -4.44
CA ALA A 62 -15.03 0.32 -4.19
C ALA A 62 -14.67 1.61 -3.43
N VAL A 63 -13.43 1.71 -2.94
CA VAL A 63 -12.92 2.82 -2.11
C VAL A 63 -11.91 3.71 -2.85
N GLY A 64 -11.59 3.40 -4.10
CA GLY A 64 -10.68 4.19 -4.95
C GLY A 64 -11.40 5.32 -5.67
N ASP A 65 -10.84 6.53 -5.57
CA ASP A 65 -11.15 7.67 -6.43
C ASP A 65 -10.96 7.28 -7.92
N GLU A 66 -11.50 8.04 -8.87
CA GLU A 66 -11.45 7.71 -10.32
C GLU A 66 -10.05 7.36 -10.85
N SER A 67 -8.98 7.85 -10.20
CA SER A 67 -7.58 7.55 -10.53
C SER A 67 -7.16 6.11 -10.27
N PHE A 68 -7.80 5.40 -9.32
CA PHE A 68 -7.47 4.01 -8.94
C PHE A 68 -8.28 2.96 -9.72
N GLN A 69 -9.33 3.38 -10.44
CA GLN A 69 -10.20 2.48 -11.23
C GLN A 69 -9.74 2.29 -12.68
N ARG A 70 -8.72 3.02 -13.15
CA ARG A 70 -8.21 2.94 -14.54
C ARG A 70 -6.93 2.14 -14.67
#